data_AF-A0A7T8HIM2-F1
#
_entry.id   AF-A0A7T8HIM2-F1
#
_cell.length_a   1.000
_cell.length_b   1.000
_cell.length_c   1.000
_cell.angle_alpha   90.00
_cell.angle_beta   90.00
_cell.angle_gamma   90.00
#
_symmetry.space_group_name_H-M   'P 1'
#
loop_
_entity.id
_entity.type
_entity.pdbx_description
1 polymer ?
#
loop_
_entity_poly.entity_id
_entity_poly.type
_entity_poly.pdbx_seq_one_letter_code
_entity_poly.pdbx_strand_id
1 'polypeptide(L)'
;MDGGSKRMQTDSLKETPSRGPRRETLIQDVLSRGIRGCKDLEAKEEFLQEELHIPGEWIADAKASLAAARREYIDQAWFLLKAKRWNPAHDVLIKHIAPDAIINEDYDFLHKVLGELADNDPLTHVSGWSLSGQILYDFLNVDADVKALKRILEGEEKKGSLESLIDKLKPKVISLCGRISKLRTETAKERLCQSEIAKRMAYLMRAVLTADASLGGAASRAQASRILAETLCQLPLPDDYALQELRNLTKNYMLEIMEH
;
A
#
# COMPACT_ATOMS: atom_id res chain seq x y z
N MET A 1 44.24 -61.90 -44.31
CA MET A 1 43.08 -61.93 -45.22
C MET A 1 41.87 -61.90 -44.32
N ASP A 2 41.37 -60.69 -44.06
CA ASP A 2 40.10 -60.17 -44.60
C ASP A 2 39.07 -60.31 -43.46
N GLY A 3 38.50 -59.25 -42.88
CA GLY A 3 37.82 -58.14 -43.52
C GLY A 3 36.35 -58.27 -43.11
N GLY A 4 35.85 -57.42 -42.21
CA GLY A 4 34.54 -57.65 -41.59
C GLY A 4 34.04 -56.52 -40.70
N SER A 5 33.78 -55.38 -41.32
CA SER A 5 33.19 -54.16 -40.76
C SER A 5 31.83 -54.39 -40.08
N LYS A 6 31.68 -53.95 -38.83
CA LYS A 6 30.40 -53.41 -38.30
C LYS A 6 30.68 -52.17 -37.45
N ARG A 7 30.68 -51.02 -38.14
CA ARG A 7 30.28 -49.74 -37.53
C ARG A 7 28.83 -49.89 -37.07
N MET A 8 28.50 -49.42 -35.88
CA MET A 8 27.52 -48.35 -35.62
C MET A 8 27.01 -48.36 -34.17
N GLN A 9 26.75 -47.15 -33.68
CA GLN A 9 26.11 -46.80 -32.41
C GLN A 9 26.90 -47.00 -31.10
N THR A 10 27.90 -46.14 -30.89
CA THR A 10 28.11 -45.53 -29.56
C THR A 10 28.26 -44.02 -29.74
N ASP A 11 27.23 -43.39 -30.29
CA ASP A 11 27.16 -41.94 -30.42
C ASP A 11 25.72 -41.51 -30.15
N SER A 12 25.32 -41.54 -28.88
CA SER A 12 24.09 -40.94 -28.35
C SER A 12 24.12 -40.97 -26.82
N LEU A 13 25.14 -40.33 -26.23
CA LEU A 13 25.08 -39.80 -24.86
C LEU A 13 25.21 -38.27 -24.89
N LYS A 14 24.57 -37.65 -25.90
CA LYS A 14 24.14 -36.25 -25.86
C LYS A 14 22.65 -36.22 -25.54
N GLU A 15 22.27 -36.75 -24.37
CA GLU A 15 20.97 -36.42 -23.80
C GLU A 15 21.04 -34.99 -23.27
N THR A 16 20.71 -34.10 -24.20
CA THR A 16 20.04 -32.80 -24.02
C THR A 16 20.00 -32.25 -22.59
N PRO A 17 20.66 -31.12 -22.29
CA PRO A 17 20.46 -30.47 -21.02
C PRO A 17 19.04 -29.91 -21.02
N SER A 18 18.15 -30.50 -20.22
CA SER A 18 16.91 -29.88 -19.74
C SER A 18 17.30 -28.66 -18.89
N ARG A 19 17.80 -27.61 -19.54
CA ARG A 19 17.89 -26.25 -19.02
C ARG A 19 16.49 -25.64 -19.21
N GLY A 20 15.84 -25.18 -18.14
CA GLY A 20 14.78 -24.18 -18.33
C GLY A 20 13.70 -24.09 -17.25
N PRO A 21 13.29 -25.17 -16.57
CA PRO A 21 12.41 -24.97 -15.38
C PRO A 21 12.71 -25.85 -14.15
N ARG A 22 12.99 -27.16 -14.33
CA ARG A 22 13.13 -28.11 -13.20
C ARG A 22 14.38 -27.90 -12.36
N ARG A 23 15.50 -27.51 -12.99
CA ARG A 23 16.75 -27.21 -12.26
C ARG A 23 16.61 -25.96 -11.41
N GLU A 24 15.94 -24.93 -11.92
CA GLU A 24 15.71 -23.66 -11.23
C GLU A 24 14.83 -23.87 -9.99
N THR A 25 13.74 -24.63 -10.13
CA THR A 25 12.87 -24.97 -8.99
C THR A 25 13.59 -25.80 -7.93
N LEU A 26 14.45 -26.74 -8.33
CA LEU A 26 15.26 -27.51 -7.38
C LEU A 26 16.26 -26.62 -6.64
N ILE A 27 16.91 -25.69 -7.33
CA ILE A 27 17.85 -24.74 -6.70
C ILE A 27 17.10 -23.83 -5.73
N GLN A 28 15.92 -23.32 -6.10
CA GLN A 28 15.08 -22.51 -5.23
C GLN A 28 14.60 -23.29 -4.00
N ASP A 29 14.19 -24.56 -4.14
CA ASP A 29 13.81 -25.40 -3.01
C ASP A 29 14.99 -25.65 -2.06
N VAL A 30 16.17 -25.99 -2.60
CA VAL A 30 17.39 -26.17 -1.80
C VAL A 30 17.79 -24.88 -1.08
N LEU A 31 17.72 -23.72 -1.74
CA LEU A 31 17.98 -22.42 -1.13
C LEU A 31 17.01 -22.13 0.02
N SER A 32 15.71 -22.32 -0.22
CA SER A 32 14.67 -22.06 0.78
C SER A 32 14.84 -22.94 2.03
N ARG A 33 15.31 -24.18 1.87
CA ARG A 33 15.61 -25.09 2.99
C ARG A 33 16.93 -24.72 3.68
N GLY A 34 17.96 -24.38 2.91
CA GLY A 34 19.28 -24.02 3.44
C GLY A 34 19.28 -22.76 4.30
N ILE A 35 18.50 -21.75 3.90
CA ILE A 35 18.36 -20.49 4.64
C ILE A 35 17.62 -20.70 5.98
N ARG A 36 16.63 -21.60 6.04
CA ARG A 36 15.91 -21.94 7.29
C ARG A 36 16.80 -22.52 8.38
N GLY A 37 17.83 -23.27 7.99
CA GLY A 37 18.75 -23.94 8.93
C GLY A 37 19.94 -23.08 9.37
N CYS A 38 20.12 -21.87 8.82
CA CYS A 38 21.32 -21.08 9.07
C CYS A 38 21.11 -20.00 10.13
N LYS A 39 22.08 -19.87 11.05
CA LYS A 39 22.12 -18.78 12.04
C LYS A 39 22.81 -17.51 11.52
N ASP A 40 23.72 -17.65 10.56
CA ASP A 40 24.46 -16.56 9.95
C ASP A 40 24.05 -16.41 8.48
N LEU A 41 23.11 -15.51 8.23
CA LEU A 41 22.49 -15.31 6.92
C LEU A 41 23.27 -14.34 6.04
N GLU A 42 24.06 -13.44 6.63
CA GLU A 42 24.80 -12.40 5.91
C GLU A 42 26.10 -12.96 5.33
N ALA A 43 26.88 -13.70 6.13
CA ALA A 43 28.12 -14.33 5.63
C ALA A 43 27.85 -15.37 4.53
N LYS A 44 26.69 -16.03 4.56
CA LYS A 44 26.28 -16.95 3.49
C LYS A 44 25.72 -16.24 2.26
N GLU A 45 25.19 -15.04 2.39
CA GLU A 45 24.71 -14.29 1.24
C GLU A 45 25.87 -13.90 0.32
N GLU A 46 26.99 -13.45 0.89
CA GLU A 46 28.22 -13.17 0.14
C GLU A 46 28.71 -14.43 -0.59
N PHE A 47 28.78 -15.57 0.09
CA PHE A 47 29.12 -16.84 -0.55
C PHE A 47 28.16 -17.24 -1.69
N LEU A 48 26.84 -17.10 -1.48
CA LEU A 48 25.84 -17.47 -2.48
C LEU A 48 25.88 -16.55 -3.71
N GLN A 49 26.16 -15.26 -3.52
CA GLN A 49 26.24 -14.29 -4.61
C GLN A 49 27.60 -14.34 -5.33
N GLU A 50 28.71 -14.34 -4.59
CA GLU A 50 30.06 -14.20 -5.14
C GLU A 50 30.65 -15.54 -5.61
N GLU A 51 30.48 -16.62 -4.85
CA GLU A 51 31.06 -17.92 -5.23
C GLU A 51 30.08 -18.75 -6.07
N LEU A 52 28.82 -18.84 -5.64
CA LEU A 52 27.82 -19.69 -6.28
C LEU A 52 27.04 -18.97 -7.41
N HIS A 53 27.27 -17.67 -7.59
CA HIS A 53 26.69 -16.83 -8.65
C HIS A 53 25.16 -16.91 -8.72
N ILE A 54 24.50 -17.02 -7.56
CA ILE A 54 23.04 -17.11 -7.48
C ILE A 54 22.45 -15.69 -7.56
N PRO A 55 21.39 -15.47 -8.38
CA PRO A 55 20.73 -14.18 -8.44
C PRO A 55 20.23 -13.72 -7.07
N GLY A 56 20.51 -12.46 -6.71
CA GLY A 56 20.06 -11.87 -5.45
C GLY A 56 18.54 -11.94 -5.26
N GLU A 57 17.77 -11.94 -6.35
CA GLU A 57 16.31 -12.11 -6.34
C GLU A 57 15.88 -13.46 -5.73
N TRP A 58 16.61 -14.55 -6.01
CA TRP A 58 16.29 -15.88 -5.49
C TRP A 58 16.64 -16.00 -4.01
N ILE A 59 17.72 -15.35 -3.59
CA ILE A 59 18.11 -15.26 -2.18
C ILE A 59 17.05 -14.45 -1.42
N ALA A 60 16.60 -13.34 -1.99
CA ALA A 60 15.53 -12.53 -1.43
C ALA A 60 14.20 -13.31 -1.31
N ASP A 61 13.79 -14.09 -2.32
CA ASP A 61 12.57 -14.91 -2.27
C ASP A 61 12.66 -16.00 -1.17
N ALA A 62 13.83 -16.61 -1.00
CA ALA A 62 14.06 -17.57 0.07
C ALA A 62 14.06 -16.91 1.46
N LYS A 63 14.62 -15.70 1.60
CA LYS A 63 14.54 -14.90 2.83
C LYS A 63 13.10 -14.48 3.14
N ALA A 64 12.32 -14.06 2.14
CA ALA A 64 10.90 -13.77 2.28
C ALA A 64 10.13 -15.00 2.80
N SER A 65 10.44 -16.19 2.28
CA SER A 65 9.83 -17.45 2.73
C SER A 65 10.19 -17.81 4.18
N LEU A 66 11.39 -17.43 4.64
CA LEU A 66 11.80 -17.59 6.04
C LEU A 66 11.06 -16.61 6.95
N ALA A 67 11.03 -15.33 6.58
CA ALA A 67 10.31 -14.29 7.33
C ALA A 67 8.81 -14.63 7.44
N ALA A 68 8.21 -15.15 6.38
CA ALA A 68 6.84 -15.67 6.38
C ALA A 68 6.63 -16.79 7.42
N ALA A 69 7.59 -17.73 7.52
CA ALA A 69 7.53 -18.83 8.49
C ALA A 69 7.67 -18.34 9.94
N ARG A 70 8.38 -17.23 10.16
CA ARG A 70 8.54 -16.58 11.47
C ARG A 70 7.43 -15.58 11.80
N ARG A 71 6.52 -15.32 10.85
CA ARG A 71 5.47 -14.27 10.94
C ARG A 71 6.04 -12.85 11.06
N GLU A 72 7.22 -12.62 10.50
CA GLU A 72 7.87 -11.32 10.39
C GLU A 72 7.38 -10.64 9.10
N TYR A 73 6.15 -10.11 9.11
CA TYR A 73 5.49 -9.63 7.89
C TYR A 73 6.18 -8.43 7.24
N ILE A 74 6.78 -7.54 8.03
CA ILE A 74 7.50 -6.36 7.53
C ILE A 74 8.71 -6.82 6.71
N ASP A 75 9.56 -7.66 7.30
CA ASP A 75 10.74 -8.20 6.62
C ASP A 75 10.34 -9.05 5.41
N GLN A 76 9.25 -9.83 5.53
CA GLN A 76 8.69 -10.58 4.42
C GLN A 76 8.34 -9.66 3.24
N ALA A 77 7.63 -8.55 3.47
CA ALA A 77 7.28 -7.61 2.40
C ALA A 77 8.52 -6.99 1.75
N TRP A 78 9.51 -6.57 2.55
CA TRP A 78 10.77 -6.02 2.05
C TRP A 78 11.54 -7.01 1.16
N PHE A 79 11.65 -8.27 1.60
CA PHE A 79 12.31 -9.30 0.81
C PHE A 79 11.52 -9.66 -0.45
N LEU A 80 10.18 -9.64 -0.42
CA LEU A 80 9.35 -9.86 -1.61
C LEU A 80 9.49 -8.74 -2.65
N LEU A 81 9.60 -7.48 -2.21
CA LEU A 81 9.90 -6.34 -3.09
C LEU A 81 11.27 -6.50 -3.75
N LYS A 82 12.31 -6.86 -2.97
CA LYS A 82 13.66 -7.15 -3.50
C LYS A 82 13.67 -8.34 -4.47
N ALA A 83 12.82 -9.34 -4.26
CA ALA A 83 12.64 -10.49 -5.13
C ALA A 83 11.76 -10.20 -6.36
N LYS A 84 11.30 -8.95 -6.56
CA LYS A 84 10.37 -8.53 -7.63
C LYS A 84 9.06 -9.32 -7.64
N ARG A 85 8.62 -9.80 -6.48
CA ARG A 85 7.37 -10.55 -6.31
C ARG A 85 6.27 -9.61 -5.86
N TRP A 86 5.78 -8.82 -6.81
CA TRP A 86 4.83 -7.73 -6.58
C TRP A 86 3.47 -8.19 -6.02
N ASN A 87 2.86 -9.23 -6.60
CA ASN A 87 1.58 -9.76 -6.13
C ASN A 87 1.65 -10.28 -4.67
N PRO A 88 2.59 -11.18 -4.30
CA PRO A 88 2.75 -11.59 -2.92
C PRO A 88 3.09 -10.43 -1.97
N ALA A 89 3.94 -9.49 -2.40
CA ALA A 89 4.29 -8.32 -1.60
C ALA A 89 3.04 -7.49 -1.27
N HIS A 90 2.23 -7.19 -2.30
CA HIS A 90 0.96 -6.50 -2.15
C HIS A 90 0.01 -7.22 -1.19
N ASP A 91 -0.16 -8.53 -1.34
CA ASP A 91 -1.06 -9.30 -0.47
C ASP A 91 -0.65 -9.23 1.00
N VAL A 92 0.66 -9.35 1.29
CA VAL A 92 1.18 -9.23 2.67
C VAL A 92 1.00 -7.81 3.19
N LEU A 93 1.25 -6.80 2.34
CA LEU A 93 1.09 -5.40 2.71
C LEU A 93 -0.36 -5.08 3.08
N ILE A 94 -1.32 -5.44 2.25
CA ILE A 94 -2.74 -5.11 2.47
C ILE A 94 -3.33 -5.91 3.64
N LYS A 95 -2.97 -7.19 3.80
CA LYS A 95 -3.58 -8.05 4.82
C LYS A 95 -2.98 -7.88 6.21
N HIS A 96 -1.67 -7.67 6.29
CA HIS A 96 -0.96 -7.70 7.57
C HIS A 96 -0.43 -6.33 7.97
N ILE A 97 0.31 -5.66 7.08
CA ILE A 97 1.04 -4.43 7.42
C ILE A 97 0.11 -3.22 7.48
N ALA A 98 -0.73 -3.01 6.48
CA ALA A 98 -1.58 -1.84 6.38
C ALA A 98 -2.57 -1.72 7.55
N PRO A 99 -3.28 -2.78 7.98
CA PRO A 99 -4.17 -2.67 9.13
C PRO A 99 -3.42 -2.33 10.42
N ASP A 100 -2.23 -2.89 10.65
CA ASP A 100 -1.42 -2.55 11.84
C ASP A 100 -0.92 -1.10 11.80
N ALA A 101 -0.37 -0.67 10.67
CA ALA A 101 0.14 0.69 10.52
C ALA A 101 -0.98 1.75 10.65
N ILE A 102 -2.17 1.47 10.12
CA ILE A 102 -3.30 2.41 10.22
C ILE A 102 -3.84 2.49 11.65
N ILE A 103 -3.96 1.35 12.34
CA ILE A 103 -4.40 1.32 13.74
C ILE A 103 -3.41 2.05 14.66
N ASN A 104 -2.10 1.92 14.38
CA ASN A 104 -1.05 2.60 15.14
C ASN A 104 -0.78 4.04 14.67
N GLU A 105 -1.50 4.53 13.65
CA GLU A 105 -1.30 5.85 13.04
C GLU A 105 0.10 6.07 12.40
N ASP A 106 0.81 4.98 12.07
CA ASP A 106 2.12 4.98 11.42
C ASP A 106 2.02 5.22 9.89
N TYR A 107 1.39 6.34 9.51
CA TYR A 107 1.12 6.67 8.10
C TYR A 107 2.38 6.87 7.26
N ASP A 108 3.44 7.44 7.85
CA ASP A 108 4.67 7.75 7.12
C ASP A 108 5.42 6.47 6.72
N PHE A 109 5.43 5.47 7.60
CA PHE A 109 5.98 4.15 7.31
C PHE A 109 5.18 3.46 6.20
N LEU A 110 3.85 3.43 6.32
CA LEU A 110 2.99 2.80 5.33
C LEU A 110 3.11 3.48 3.96
N HIS A 111 3.22 4.81 3.93
CA HIS A 111 3.39 5.58 2.70
C HIS A 111 4.69 5.23 1.98
N LYS A 112 5.79 5.11 2.71
CA LYS A 112 7.09 4.70 2.15
C LYS A 112 7.01 3.32 1.50
N VAL A 113 6.49 2.32 2.21
CA VAL A 113 6.47 0.94 1.72
C VAL A 113 5.48 0.76 0.56
N LEU A 114 4.30 1.38 0.61
CA LEU A 114 3.37 1.38 -0.52
C LEU A 114 3.91 2.20 -1.71
N GLY A 115 4.69 3.25 -1.45
CA GLY A 115 5.36 4.06 -2.47
C GLY A 115 6.31 3.24 -3.32
N GLU A 116 7.12 2.36 -2.70
CA GLU A 116 8.01 1.48 -3.47
C GLU A 116 7.25 0.53 -4.41
N LEU A 117 6.06 0.09 -4.02
CA LEU A 117 5.19 -0.71 -4.89
C LEU A 117 4.53 0.15 -5.98
N ALA A 118 4.18 1.41 -5.65
CA ALA A 118 3.56 2.35 -6.57
C ALA A 118 4.50 2.84 -7.68
N ASP A 119 5.80 2.93 -7.40
CA ASP A 119 6.83 3.38 -8.35
C ASP A 119 7.13 2.34 -9.44
N ASN A 120 6.83 1.05 -9.20
CA ASN A 120 7.16 -0.07 -10.10
C ASN A 120 6.00 -0.48 -11.02
N ASP A 121 5.23 0.49 -11.52
CA ASP A 121 4.05 0.28 -12.37
C ASP A 121 3.09 -0.81 -11.84
N PRO A 122 2.42 -0.54 -10.71
CA PRO A 122 1.59 -1.52 -10.01
C PRO A 122 0.37 -1.96 -10.83
N LEU A 123 -0.08 -1.17 -11.79
CA LEU A 123 -1.25 -1.51 -12.62
C LEU A 123 -0.96 -2.67 -13.58
N THR A 124 0.31 -2.85 -13.97
CA THR A 124 0.73 -3.96 -14.84
C THR A 124 1.17 -5.19 -14.04
N HIS A 125 1.73 -5.00 -12.84
CA HIS A 125 2.34 -6.08 -12.05
C HIS A 125 1.49 -6.59 -10.88
N VAL A 126 0.54 -5.78 -10.38
CA VAL A 126 -0.23 -6.07 -9.17
C VAL A 126 -1.72 -6.25 -9.49
N SER A 127 -2.21 -7.47 -9.31
CA SER A 127 -3.61 -7.81 -9.50
C SER A 127 -4.48 -7.13 -8.45
N GLY A 128 -5.42 -6.28 -8.89
CA GLY A 128 -6.38 -5.64 -7.99
C GLY A 128 -5.81 -4.47 -7.17
N TRP A 129 -4.66 -3.90 -7.56
CA TRP A 129 -4.09 -2.70 -6.95
C TRP A 129 -5.11 -1.57 -6.80
N SER A 130 -5.89 -1.30 -7.85
CA SER A 130 -6.89 -0.24 -7.88
C SER A 130 -8.02 -0.37 -6.86
N LEU A 131 -8.29 -1.60 -6.41
CA LEU A 131 -9.35 -1.94 -5.45
C LEU A 131 -8.90 -1.86 -4.00
N SER A 132 -7.59 -1.79 -3.72
CA SER A 132 -7.07 -1.85 -2.36
C SER A 132 -5.85 -0.95 -2.19
N GLY A 133 -4.67 -1.37 -2.65
CA GLY A 133 -3.42 -0.62 -2.48
C GLY A 133 -3.46 0.81 -3.02
N GLN A 134 -4.10 1.04 -4.17
CA GLN A 134 -4.27 2.40 -4.70
C GLN A 134 -5.14 3.27 -3.79
N ILE A 135 -6.21 2.73 -3.21
CA ILE A 135 -7.10 3.48 -2.32
C ILE A 135 -6.33 3.90 -1.06
N LEU A 136 -5.53 3.00 -0.49
CA LEU A 136 -4.69 3.30 0.67
C LEU A 136 -3.59 4.32 0.33
N TYR A 137 -2.92 4.16 -0.81
CA TYR A 137 -1.87 5.08 -1.23
C TYR A 137 -2.43 6.48 -1.50
N ASP A 138 -3.57 6.58 -2.19
CA ASP A 138 -4.26 7.85 -2.43
C ASP A 138 -4.72 8.51 -1.12
N PHE A 139 -5.21 7.72 -0.16
CA PHE A 139 -5.55 8.21 1.18
C PHE A 139 -4.33 8.81 1.90
N LEU A 140 -3.19 8.13 1.87
CA LEU A 140 -1.95 8.61 2.50
C LEU A 140 -1.42 9.88 1.83
N ASN A 141 -1.53 9.97 0.50
CA ASN A 141 -1.19 11.19 -0.25
C ASN A 141 -2.08 12.37 0.17
N VAL A 142 -3.38 12.13 0.34
CA VAL A 142 -4.30 13.17 0.83
C VAL A 142 -4.01 13.57 2.28
N ASP A 143 -3.66 12.63 3.15
CA ASP A 143 -3.21 12.96 4.52
C ASP A 143 -1.96 13.85 4.51
N ALA A 144 -0.97 13.52 3.68
CA ALA A 144 0.25 14.31 3.50
C ALA A 144 -0.05 15.72 2.93
N ASP A 145 -0.91 15.81 1.91
CA ASP A 145 -1.31 17.08 1.30
C ASP A 145 -2.06 17.97 2.32
N VAL A 146 -2.92 17.40 3.18
CA VAL A 146 -3.62 18.15 4.24
C VAL A 146 -2.67 18.54 5.39
N LYS A 147 -1.66 17.73 5.71
CA LYS A 147 -0.59 18.15 6.63
C LYS A 147 0.16 19.37 6.06
N ALA A 148 0.46 19.37 4.76
CA ALA A 148 1.05 20.53 4.08
C ALA A 148 0.11 21.76 4.11
N LEU A 149 -1.19 21.54 3.89
CA LEU A 149 -2.22 22.58 4.01
C LEU A 149 -2.19 23.28 5.38
N LYS A 150 -2.09 22.50 6.47
CA LYS A 150 -2.01 23.04 7.83
C LYS A 150 -0.76 23.89 8.06
N ARG A 151 0.41 23.44 7.59
CA ARG A 151 1.66 24.21 7.67
C ARG A 151 1.55 25.56 6.95
N ILE A 152 0.87 25.59 5.80
CA ILE A 152 0.58 26.84 5.07
C ILE A 152 -0.32 27.76 5.91
N LEU A 153 -1.36 27.22 6.56
CA LEU A 153 -2.27 28.00 7.42
C LEU A 153 -1.58 28.53 8.67
N GLU A 154 -0.62 27.79 9.22
CA GLU A 154 0.22 28.17 10.37
C GLU A 154 1.29 29.22 9.99
N GLY A 155 1.42 29.56 8.71
CA GLY A 155 2.26 30.65 8.23
C GLY A 155 3.68 30.25 7.82
N GLU A 156 3.96 28.94 7.71
CA GLU A 156 5.29 28.45 7.32
C GLU A 156 5.55 28.57 5.80
N GLU A 157 4.49 28.70 5.00
CA GLU A 157 4.52 28.62 3.53
C GLU A 157 3.64 29.71 2.85
N LYS A 158 3.81 29.94 1.54
CA LYS A 158 3.13 31.02 0.81
C LYS A 158 1.63 30.75 0.62
N LYS A 159 0.78 31.73 0.97
CA LYS A 159 -0.69 31.69 0.76
C LYS A 159 -1.15 31.41 -0.68
N GLY A 160 -0.39 31.81 -1.70
CA GLY A 160 -0.75 31.53 -3.10
C GLY A 160 -0.81 30.04 -3.44
N SER A 161 -0.13 29.19 -2.67
CA SER A 161 -0.20 27.73 -2.83
C SER A 161 -1.50 27.15 -2.24
N LEU A 162 -2.15 27.86 -1.31
CA LEU A 162 -3.30 27.38 -0.54
C LEU A 162 -4.52 27.12 -1.41
N GLU A 163 -4.94 28.11 -2.20
CA GLU A 163 -6.10 28.02 -3.10
C GLU A 163 -5.91 26.89 -4.12
N SER A 164 -4.74 26.83 -4.74
CA SER A 164 -4.40 25.80 -5.73
C SER A 164 -4.40 24.38 -5.14
N LEU A 165 -4.06 24.24 -3.85
CA LEU A 165 -4.02 22.95 -3.17
C LEU A 165 -5.42 22.51 -2.75
N ILE A 166 -6.25 23.43 -2.25
CA ILE A 166 -7.65 23.17 -1.88
C ILE A 166 -8.44 22.71 -3.12
N ASP A 167 -8.29 23.40 -4.25
CA ASP A 167 -8.98 23.04 -5.50
C ASP A 167 -8.58 21.67 -6.02
N LYS A 168 -7.32 21.25 -5.80
CA LYS A 168 -6.85 19.90 -6.12
C LYS A 168 -7.34 18.85 -5.11
N LEU A 169 -7.45 19.20 -3.83
CA LEU A 169 -7.78 18.26 -2.75
C LEU A 169 -9.26 17.93 -2.68
N LYS A 170 -10.15 18.91 -2.86
CA LYS A 170 -11.61 18.71 -2.83
C LYS A 170 -12.09 17.52 -3.67
N PRO A 171 -11.80 17.43 -4.99
CA PRO A 171 -12.28 16.31 -5.81
C PRO A 171 -11.63 14.98 -5.40
N LYS A 172 -10.37 14.99 -4.94
CA LYS A 172 -9.69 13.77 -4.46
C LYS A 172 -10.35 13.22 -3.20
N VAL A 173 -10.61 14.06 -2.21
CA VAL A 173 -11.24 13.67 -0.95
C VAL A 173 -12.63 13.08 -1.19
N ILE A 174 -13.47 13.74 -2.00
CA ILE A 174 -14.82 13.27 -2.33
C ILE A 174 -14.77 11.90 -3.05
N SER A 175 -13.89 11.77 -4.05
CA SER A 175 -13.70 10.51 -4.77
C SER A 175 -13.21 9.37 -3.86
N LEU A 176 -12.32 9.69 -2.92
CA LEU A 176 -11.78 8.71 -1.98
C LEU A 176 -12.82 8.21 -1.00
N CYS A 177 -13.70 9.06 -0.47
CA CYS A 177 -14.78 8.62 0.42
C CYS A 177 -15.65 7.54 -0.23
N GLY A 178 -16.04 7.73 -1.49
CA GLY A 178 -16.79 6.72 -2.23
C GLY A 178 -16.00 5.44 -2.51
N ARG A 179 -14.67 5.51 -2.66
CA ARG A 179 -13.80 4.34 -2.88
C ARG A 179 -13.50 3.59 -1.58
N ILE A 180 -13.30 4.27 -0.46
CA ILE A 180 -13.05 3.68 0.86
C ILE A 180 -14.22 2.76 1.28
N SER A 181 -15.45 3.13 0.94
CA SER A 181 -16.64 2.29 1.18
C SER A 181 -16.58 0.92 0.46
N LYS A 182 -15.79 0.81 -0.62
CA LYS A 182 -15.66 -0.40 -1.45
C LYS A 182 -14.46 -1.27 -1.06
N LEU A 183 -13.69 -0.90 -0.04
CA LEU A 183 -12.60 -1.72 0.46
C LEU A 183 -13.13 -3.07 0.95
N ARG A 184 -12.42 -4.15 0.61
CA ARG A 184 -12.78 -5.49 1.07
C ARG A 184 -12.58 -5.57 2.58
N THR A 185 -13.58 -6.09 3.27
CA THR A 185 -13.58 -6.27 4.72
C THR A 185 -13.98 -7.69 5.07
N GLU A 186 -13.02 -8.61 5.01
CA GLU A 186 -13.23 -10.02 5.34
C GLU A 186 -12.98 -10.28 6.83
N THR A 187 -12.02 -9.55 7.43
CA THR A 187 -11.65 -9.72 8.84
C THR A 187 -12.13 -8.58 9.74
N ALA A 188 -12.23 -8.85 11.05
CA ALA A 188 -12.53 -7.82 12.04
C ALA A 188 -11.47 -6.70 12.07
N LYS A 189 -10.20 -7.05 11.82
CA LYS A 189 -9.08 -6.11 11.76
C LYS A 189 -9.19 -5.20 10.54
N GLU A 190 -9.56 -5.74 9.39
CA GLU A 190 -9.82 -4.96 8.17
C GLU A 190 -11.01 -4.01 8.34
N ARG A 191 -12.08 -4.46 9.02
CA ARG A 191 -13.22 -3.58 9.36
C ARG A 191 -12.81 -2.42 10.26
N LEU A 192 -12.02 -2.70 11.30
CA LEU A 192 -11.47 -1.67 12.18
C LEU A 192 -10.60 -0.68 11.39
N CYS A 193 -9.69 -1.18 10.55
CA CYS A 193 -8.88 -0.37 9.66
C CYS A 193 -9.73 0.52 8.75
N GLN A 194 -10.78 -0.01 8.11
CA GLN A 194 -11.70 0.77 7.28
C GLN A 194 -12.38 1.88 8.07
N SER A 195 -12.83 1.61 9.30
CA SER A 195 -13.42 2.61 10.18
C SER A 195 -12.43 3.69 10.61
N GLU A 196 -11.16 3.34 10.90
CA GLU A 196 -10.13 4.33 11.22
C GLU A 196 -9.79 5.23 10.02
N ILE A 197 -9.67 4.64 8.82
CA ILE A 197 -9.53 5.41 7.58
C ILE A 197 -10.74 6.35 7.39
N ALA A 198 -11.95 5.85 7.61
CA ALA A 198 -13.17 6.64 7.44
C ALA A 198 -13.24 7.83 8.42
N LYS A 199 -12.90 7.63 9.71
CA LYS A 199 -12.80 8.71 10.70
C LYS A 199 -11.75 9.73 10.30
N ARG A 200 -10.55 9.27 9.94
CA ARG A 200 -9.47 10.15 9.49
C ARG A 200 -9.89 10.92 8.25
N MET A 201 -10.60 10.29 7.32
CA MET A 201 -11.06 10.94 6.11
C MET A 201 -12.13 12.02 6.37
N ALA A 202 -13.08 11.76 7.27
CA ALA A 202 -14.03 12.77 7.73
C ALA A 202 -13.32 13.98 8.35
N TYR A 203 -12.31 13.74 9.18
CA TYR A 203 -11.47 14.79 9.76
C TYR A 203 -10.74 15.62 8.69
N LEU A 204 -10.07 14.94 7.74
CA LEU A 204 -9.31 15.58 6.66
C LEU A 204 -10.23 16.39 5.74
N MET A 205 -11.43 15.90 5.43
CA MET A 205 -12.42 16.62 4.66
C MET A 205 -12.88 17.90 5.36
N ARG A 206 -13.16 17.83 6.66
CA ARG A 206 -13.51 19.01 7.46
C ARG A 206 -12.39 20.04 7.45
N ALA A 207 -11.13 19.60 7.56
CA ALA A 207 -9.98 20.50 7.51
C ALA A 207 -9.89 21.23 6.16
N VAL A 208 -10.03 20.52 5.04
CA VAL A 208 -10.01 21.11 3.69
C VAL A 208 -11.16 22.08 3.49
N LEU A 209 -12.37 21.72 3.90
CA LEU A 209 -13.56 22.55 3.71
C LEU A 209 -13.62 23.76 4.65
N THR A 210 -13.05 23.65 5.85
CA THR A 210 -12.88 24.82 6.76
C THR A 210 -11.85 25.79 6.20
N ALA A 211 -10.75 25.28 5.63
CA ALA A 211 -9.76 26.10 4.94
C ALA A 211 -10.38 26.81 3.73
N ASP A 212 -11.21 26.12 2.95
CA ASP A 212 -11.95 26.72 1.83
C ASP A 212 -12.93 27.81 2.27
N ALA A 213 -13.72 27.53 3.30
CA ALA A 213 -14.67 28.47 3.91
C ALA A 213 -13.99 29.76 4.39
N SER A 214 -12.75 29.67 4.88
CA SER A 214 -11.97 30.84 5.31
C SER A 214 -11.59 31.78 4.16
N LEU A 215 -11.56 31.26 2.93
CA LEU A 215 -11.23 32.01 1.71
C LEU A 215 -12.49 32.51 0.97
N GLY A 216 -13.54 31.68 0.92
CA GLY A 216 -14.73 31.91 0.09
C GLY A 216 -15.94 32.59 0.78
N GLY A 217 -15.82 33.00 2.04
CA GLY A 217 -16.89 33.69 2.77
C GLY A 217 -18.12 32.81 3.07
N ALA A 218 -19.25 33.44 3.43
CA ALA A 218 -20.44 32.73 3.94
C ALA A 218 -21.11 31.77 2.93
N ALA A 219 -21.07 32.09 1.63
CA ALA A 219 -21.63 31.21 0.59
C ALA A 219 -20.82 29.90 0.42
N SER A 220 -19.48 29.98 0.55
CA SER A 220 -18.60 28.81 0.57
C SER A 220 -18.82 27.96 1.83
N ARG A 221 -19.11 28.57 2.99
CA ARG A 221 -19.48 27.84 4.22
C ARG A 221 -20.73 26.97 4.07
N ALA A 222 -21.81 27.53 3.52
CA ALA A 222 -23.05 26.80 3.29
C ALA A 222 -22.90 25.68 2.23
N GLN A 223 -22.00 25.85 1.26
CA GLN A 223 -21.68 24.80 0.29
C GLN A 223 -20.81 23.70 0.92
N ALA A 224 -19.82 24.08 1.72
CA ALA A 224 -18.96 23.17 2.48
C ALA A 224 -19.78 22.29 3.44
N SER A 225 -20.75 22.85 4.17
CA SER A 225 -21.60 22.10 5.09
C SER A 225 -22.47 21.06 4.37
N ARG A 226 -23.01 21.40 3.19
CA ARG A 226 -23.77 20.45 2.35
C ARG A 226 -22.90 19.32 1.82
N ILE A 227 -21.71 19.64 1.29
CA ILE A 227 -20.76 18.64 0.78
C ILE A 227 -20.31 17.72 1.92
N LEU A 228 -20.02 18.26 3.12
CA LEU A 228 -19.71 17.44 4.30
C LEU A 228 -20.85 16.47 4.61
N ALA A 229 -22.09 16.94 4.66
CA ALA A 229 -23.25 16.09 4.97
C ALA A 229 -23.43 14.95 3.95
N GLU A 230 -23.34 15.25 2.65
CA GLU A 230 -23.47 14.25 1.59
C GLU A 230 -22.36 13.20 1.65
N THR A 231 -21.12 13.62 1.93
CA THR A 231 -19.97 12.73 1.86
C THR A 231 -19.77 11.93 3.16
N LEU A 232 -20.18 12.47 4.31
CA LEU A 232 -20.23 11.72 5.58
C LEU A 232 -21.18 10.53 5.49
N CYS A 233 -22.31 10.66 4.78
CA CYS A 233 -23.24 9.57 4.53
C CYS A 233 -22.66 8.45 3.65
N GLN A 234 -21.57 8.70 2.91
CA GLN A 234 -20.91 7.70 2.08
C GLN A 234 -19.81 6.91 2.80
N LEU A 235 -19.37 7.39 3.97
CA LEU A 235 -18.28 6.77 4.73
C LEU A 235 -18.80 5.68 5.68
N PRO A 236 -18.11 4.54 5.81
CA PRO A 236 -18.44 3.48 6.78
C PRO A 236 -17.99 3.88 8.19
N LEU A 237 -18.62 4.92 8.73
CA LEU A 237 -18.33 5.45 10.06
C LEU A 237 -19.00 4.59 11.15
N PRO A 238 -18.34 4.37 12.30
CA PRO A 238 -19.02 3.83 13.48
C PRO A 238 -20.14 4.76 13.95
N ASP A 239 -21.23 4.19 14.46
CA ASP A 239 -22.45 4.93 14.84
C ASP A 239 -22.17 6.09 15.79
N ASP A 240 -21.30 5.88 16.80
CA ASP A 240 -20.94 6.92 17.77
C ASP A 240 -20.25 8.13 17.11
N TYR A 241 -19.39 7.86 16.11
CA TYR A 241 -18.66 8.90 15.39
C TYR A 241 -19.57 9.62 14.39
N ALA A 242 -20.45 8.89 13.70
CA ALA A 242 -21.46 9.47 12.83
C ALA A 242 -22.38 10.44 13.60
N LEU A 243 -22.83 10.05 14.80
CA LEU A 243 -23.64 10.90 15.68
C LEU A 243 -22.88 12.16 16.13
N GLN A 244 -21.59 12.05 16.44
CA GLN A 244 -20.77 13.21 16.81
C GLN A 244 -20.63 14.19 15.64
N GLU A 245 -20.37 13.72 14.43
CA GLU A 245 -20.25 14.58 13.25
C GLU A 245 -21.59 15.22 12.87
N LEU A 246 -22.70 14.48 12.96
CA LEU A 246 -24.05 15.03 12.77
C LEU A 246 -24.35 16.15 13.77
N ARG A 247 -24.03 15.96 15.05
CA ARG A 247 -24.20 17.01 16.08
C ARG A 247 -23.37 18.25 15.77
N ASN A 248 -22.14 18.08 15.29
CA ASN A 248 -21.28 19.20 14.89
C ASN A 248 -21.85 19.95 13.68
N LEU A 249 -22.35 19.22 12.67
CA LEU A 249 -23.03 19.83 11.53
C LEU A 249 -24.28 20.60 11.96
N THR A 250 -25.13 20.02 12.82
CA THR A 250 -26.33 20.72 13.32
C THR A 250 -25.96 21.99 14.07
N LYS A 251 -24.90 21.98 14.89
CA LYS A 251 -24.40 23.20 15.55
C LYS A 251 -23.95 24.25 14.55
N ASN A 252 -23.19 23.87 13.52
CA ASN A 252 -22.74 24.80 12.49
C ASN A 252 -23.91 25.39 11.70
N TYR A 253 -24.90 24.58 11.33
CA TYR A 253 -26.13 25.07 10.68
C TYR A 253 -26.93 26.02 11.57
N MET A 254 -27.04 25.73 12.87
CA MET A 254 -27.71 26.63 13.81
C MET A 254 -26.97 27.96 13.93
N LEU A 255 -25.64 27.95 13.98
CA LEU A 255 -24.84 29.18 13.99
C LEU A 255 -25.02 29.99 12.69
N GLU A 256 -25.04 29.32 11.53
CA GLU A 256 -25.31 29.99 10.24
C GLU A 256 -26.70 30.66 10.21
N ILE A 257 -27.73 30.02 10.78
CA ILE A 257 -29.09 30.60 10.85
C ILE A 257 -29.15 31.77 11.85
N MET A 258 -28.36 31.73 12.93
CA MET A 258 -28.32 32.80 13.93
C MET A 258 -27.49 34.02 13.51
N GLU A 259 -26.56 33.87 12.57
CA GLU A 259 -25.75 34.96 11.98
C GLU A 259 -26.50 35.73 10.86
N HIS A 260 -27.66 35.25 10.43
CA HIS A 260 -28.56 35.88 9.45
C HIS A 260 -29.78 36.52 10.11
#